data_AF-A0A7C3LN36-F1
#
_entry.id   AF-A0A7C3LN36-F1
#
_cell.length_a   1.000
_cell.length_b   1.000
_cell.length_c   1.000
_cell.angle_alpha   90.00
_cell.angle_beta   90.00
_cell.angle_gamma   90.00
#
_symmetry.space_group_name_H-M   'P 1'
#
loop_
_entity.id
_entity.type
_entity.pdbx_description
1 polymer ?
#
loop_
_entity_poly.entity_id
_entity_poly.type
_entity_poly.pdbx_seq_one_letter_code
_entity_poly.pdbx_strand_id
1 'polypeptide(L)'
;MSSLFNMANGMMNFASANLTIQLTPKKWEDRQLIFCVREPFRSKWSNAEIVAGEIRENESLHLESQMAEGGVIFSDGMEQDFLEFNAGAVLDIRVAKKYTSLIYMNS
;
A
#
# COMPACT_ATOMS: atom_id res chain seq x y z
N MET A 1 -0.47 9.45 2.14
CA MET A 1 -0.83 9.10 0.75
C MET A 1 -0.99 10.30 -0.21
N SER A 2 -1.04 11.55 0.25
CA SER A 2 -1.27 12.73 -0.62
C SER A 2 -0.33 12.82 -1.82
N SER A 3 0.97 12.53 -1.63
CA SER A 3 1.97 12.58 -2.71
C SER A 3 1.66 11.64 -3.89
N LEU A 4 1.14 10.45 -3.63
CA LEU A 4 0.81 9.46 -4.67
C LEU A 4 -0.42 9.87 -5.48
N PHE A 5 -1.42 10.44 -4.83
CA PHE A 5 -2.59 10.98 -5.53
C PHE A 5 -2.25 12.23 -6.34
N ASN A 6 -1.38 13.10 -5.83
CA ASN A 6 -0.85 14.24 -6.59
C ASN A 6 -0.11 13.75 -7.85
N MET A 7 0.71 12.71 -7.71
CA MET A 7 1.39 12.08 -8.84
C MET A 7 0.40 11.50 -9.85
N ALA A 8 -0.59 10.72 -9.40
CA ALA A 8 -1.60 10.14 -10.27
C ALA A 8 -2.40 11.21 -11.03
N ASN A 9 -2.82 12.28 -10.36
CA ASN A 9 -3.50 13.42 -10.99
C ASN A 9 -2.60 14.14 -12.01
N GLY A 10 -1.32 14.35 -11.69
CA GLY A 10 -0.34 14.89 -12.64
C GLY A 10 -0.19 14.04 -13.89
N MET A 11 -0.14 12.71 -13.73
CA MET A 11 -0.04 11.78 -14.86
C MET A 11 -1.30 11.75 -15.72
N MET A 12 -2.48 11.81 -15.10
CA MET A 12 -3.76 11.89 -15.82
C MET A 12 -3.84 13.16 -16.67
N ASN A 13 -3.47 14.30 -16.09
CA ASN A 13 -3.40 15.58 -16.82
C ASN A 13 -2.38 15.51 -17.98
N PHE A 14 -1.21 14.93 -17.76
CA PHE A 14 -0.21 14.73 -18.81
C PHE A 14 -0.72 13.85 -19.96
N ALA A 15 -1.44 12.77 -19.63
CA ALA A 15 -2.07 11.88 -20.60
C ALA A 15 -3.32 12.49 -21.28
N SER A 16 -3.66 13.77 -21.00
CA SER A 16 -4.88 14.44 -21.47
C SER A 16 -6.16 13.69 -21.11
N ALA A 17 -6.13 12.92 -20.02
CA ALA A 17 -7.32 12.31 -19.46
C ALA A 17 -8.05 13.38 -18.66
N ASN A 18 -9.27 13.76 -19.08
CA ASN A 18 -10.13 14.71 -18.38
C ASN A 18 -10.79 14.08 -17.13
N LEU A 19 -9.98 13.47 -16.28
CA LEU A 19 -10.36 12.74 -15.09
C LEU A 19 -9.47 13.17 -13.93
N THR A 20 -10.09 13.59 -12.83
CA THR A 20 -9.39 13.90 -11.59
C THR A 20 -9.74 12.86 -10.55
N ILE A 21 -8.72 12.28 -9.93
CA ILE A 21 -8.87 11.39 -8.80
C ILE A 21 -9.01 12.26 -7.56
N GLN A 22 -10.18 12.20 -6.92
CA GLN A 22 -10.41 12.88 -5.66
C GLN A 22 -9.87 12.05 -4.49
N LEU A 23 -9.07 12.70 -3.66
CA LEU A 23 -8.72 12.19 -2.34
C LEU A 23 -9.95 12.30 -1.44
N THR A 24 -10.58 11.17 -1.12
CA THR A 24 -11.50 11.14 0.02
C THR A 24 -10.67 10.96 1.29
N PRO A 25 -10.63 11.95 2.21
CA PRO A 25 -9.94 11.79 3.47
C PRO A 25 -10.55 10.60 4.21
N LYS A 26 -9.73 9.61 4.55
CA LYS A 26 -10.15 8.56 5.48
C LYS A 26 -10.10 9.10 6.89
N LYS A 27 -11.06 8.70 7.70
CA LYS A 27 -11.07 9.05 9.12
C LYS A 27 -10.01 8.22 9.84
N TRP A 28 -9.43 8.77 10.89
CA TRP A 28 -8.43 8.05 11.68
C TRP A 28 -9.03 6.80 12.33
N GLU A 29 -10.33 6.82 12.60
CA GLU A 29 -11.09 5.73 13.18
C GLU A 29 -11.46 4.65 12.15
N ASP A 30 -11.23 4.88 10.85
CA ASP A 30 -11.57 3.91 9.80
C ASP A 30 -10.65 2.68 9.91
N ARG A 31 -11.27 1.55 10.20
CA ARG A 31 -10.59 0.26 10.40
C ARG A 31 -10.28 -0.43 9.06
N GLN A 32 -9.34 0.13 8.32
CA GLN A 32 -8.88 -0.39 7.02
C GLN A 32 -7.41 -0.08 6.78
N LEU A 33 -6.76 -0.88 5.93
CA LEU A 33 -5.44 -0.57 5.38
C LEU A 33 -5.59 -0.12 3.93
N ILE A 34 -4.69 0.73 3.46
CA ILE A 34 -4.59 1.12 2.06
C ILE A 34 -3.19 0.75 1.59
N PHE A 35 -3.09 0.10 0.44
CA PHE A 35 -1.82 -0.19 -0.19
C PHE A 35 -1.73 0.43 -1.58
N CYS A 36 -0.50 0.63 -2.03
CA CYS A 36 -0.17 1.05 -3.38
C CYS A 36 1.15 0.42 -3.81
N VAL A 37 1.26 0.11 -5.10
CA VAL A 37 2.50 -0.36 -5.72
C VAL A 37 3.23 0.85 -6.29
N ARG A 38 4.50 1.02 -5.91
CA ARG A 38 5.36 2.02 -6.53
C ARG A 38 5.94 1.44 -7.82
N GLU A 39 5.89 2.24 -8.89
CA GLU A 39 6.51 1.91 -10.18
C GLU A 39 6.10 0.53 -10.72
N PRO A 40 4.79 0.23 -10.84
CA PRO A 40 4.33 -1.07 -11.30
C PRO A 40 4.81 -1.36 -12.73
N PHE A 41 5.46 -2.51 -12.92
CA PHE A 41 6.04 -2.91 -14.20
C PHE A 41 5.28 -4.10 -14.80
N ARG A 42 4.89 -4.00 -16.08
CA ARG A 42 4.30 -5.11 -16.83
C ARG A 42 5.38 -5.81 -17.64
N SER A 43 5.48 -7.13 -17.50
CA SER A 43 6.40 -7.97 -18.26
C SER A 43 5.65 -8.98 -19.12
N LYS A 44 6.37 -9.84 -19.85
CA LYS A 44 5.74 -10.97 -20.56
C LYS A 44 5.11 -12.00 -19.61
N TRP A 45 5.58 -12.05 -18.37
CA TRP A 45 5.23 -13.08 -17.38
C TRP A 45 4.41 -12.54 -16.20
N SER A 46 4.27 -11.21 -16.07
CA SER A 46 3.58 -10.56 -14.95
C SER A 46 2.77 -9.36 -15.44
N ASN A 47 1.63 -9.09 -14.81
CA ASN A 47 0.78 -7.94 -15.09
C ASN A 47 0.79 -6.94 -13.93
N ALA A 48 0.19 -5.77 -14.17
CA ALA A 48 0.05 -4.68 -13.19
C ALA A 48 -1.42 -4.30 -13.01
N GLU A 49 -2.30 -5.29 -12.86
CA GLU A 49 -3.75 -5.04 -12.70
C GLU A 49 -4.09 -4.51 -11.31
N ILE A 50 -3.32 -4.93 -10.29
CA ILE A 50 -3.50 -4.53 -8.91
C ILE A 50 -2.35 -3.59 -8.52
N VAL A 51 -2.62 -2.29 -8.51
CA VAL A 51 -1.62 -1.25 -8.18
C VAL A 51 -2.00 -0.42 -6.96
N ALA A 52 -3.24 -0.52 -6.49
CA ALA A 52 -3.72 0.08 -5.25
C ALA A 52 -4.97 -0.67 -4.78
N GLY A 53 -5.26 -0.59 -3.48
CA GLY A 53 -6.46 -1.20 -2.92
C GLY A 53 -6.63 -0.90 -1.44
N GLU A 54 -7.77 -1.36 -0.92
CA GLU A 54 -8.11 -1.29 0.50
C GLU A 54 -8.20 -2.71 1.06
N ILE A 55 -7.79 -2.91 2.31
CA ILE A 55 -7.96 -4.17 3.06
C ILE A 55 -8.84 -3.85 4.26
N ARG A 56 -10.05 -4.39 4.29
CA ARG A 56 -11.01 -4.22 5.39
C ARG A 56 -10.80 -5.27 6.48
N GLU A 57 -11.46 -5.12 7.64
CA GLU A 57 -11.23 -5.97 8.82
C GLU A 57 -11.37 -7.48 8.60
N ASN A 58 -12.18 -7.90 7.63
CA ASN A 58 -12.41 -9.31 7.29
C ASN A 58 -11.70 -9.76 6.01
N GLU A 59 -10.75 -8.95 5.54
CA GLU A 59 -9.97 -9.19 4.34
C GLU A 59 -8.48 -9.30 4.69
N SER A 60 -7.73 -9.92 3.79
CA SER A 60 -6.29 -10.10 3.93
C SER A 60 -5.64 -10.06 2.56
N LEU A 61 -4.54 -9.34 2.44
CA LEU A 61 -3.68 -9.33 1.27
C LEU A 61 -2.62 -10.42 1.43
N HIS A 62 -2.65 -11.41 0.52
CA HIS A 62 -1.65 -12.46 0.44
C HIS A 62 -0.64 -12.12 -0.65
N LEU A 63 0.65 -12.17 -0.30
CA LEU A 63 1.74 -11.94 -1.22
C LEU A 63 2.70 -13.12 -1.16
N GLU A 64 3.13 -13.58 -2.32
CA GLU A 64 4.21 -14.55 -2.46
C GLU A 64 5.35 -13.87 -3.21
N SER A 65 6.56 -13.97 -2.66
CA SER A 65 7.73 -13.43 -3.35
C SER A 65 8.18 -14.37 -4.47
N GLN A 66 8.40 -13.79 -5.64
CA GLN A 66 9.11 -14.43 -6.74
C GLN A 66 10.52 -13.83 -6.94
N MET A 67 10.97 -12.97 -6.03
CA MET A 67 12.30 -12.37 -6.10
C MET A 67 13.35 -13.37 -5.66
N ALA A 68 14.35 -13.64 -6.50
CA ALA A 68 15.42 -14.59 -6.15
C ALA A 68 16.19 -14.14 -4.91
N GLU A 69 16.50 -12.85 -4.81
CA GLU A 69 17.22 -12.22 -3.69
C GLU A 69 16.84 -10.74 -3.57
N GLY A 70 17.19 -10.13 -2.42
CA GLY A 70 17.02 -8.69 -2.16
C GLY A 70 15.59 -8.24 -1.88
N GLY A 71 14.62 -9.17 -1.80
CA GLY A 71 13.27 -8.84 -1.34
C GLY A 71 13.27 -8.57 0.16
N VAL A 72 12.63 -7.48 0.59
CA VAL A 72 12.60 -7.06 2.00
C VAL A 72 11.22 -6.56 2.41
N ILE A 73 10.88 -6.77 3.68
CA ILE A 73 9.71 -6.18 4.35
C ILE A 73 10.23 -5.38 5.54
N PHE A 74 9.80 -4.13 5.68
CA PHE A 74 10.14 -3.27 6.80
C PHE A 74 8.94 -2.41 7.19
N SER A 75 8.93 -1.90 8.42
CA SER A 75 7.89 -1.00 8.94
C SER A 75 8.48 0.35 9.37
N ASP A 76 7.62 1.35 9.51
CA ASP A 76 7.95 2.68 10.05
C ASP A 76 9.11 3.42 9.35
N GLY A 77 9.42 3.03 8.11
CA GLY A 77 10.54 3.58 7.35
C GLY A 77 11.92 3.14 7.86
N MET A 78 11.99 2.12 8.71
CA MET A 78 13.24 1.61 9.28
C MET A 78 13.78 0.45 8.45
N GLU A 79 14.46 0.75 7.34
CA GLU A 79 15.00 -0.27 6.42
C GLU A 79 16.08 -1.17 7.04
N GLN A 80 16.73 -0.74 8.12
CA GLN A 80 17.77 -1.52 8.81
C GLN A 80 17.20 -2.67 9.64
N ASP A 81 15.91 -2.60 9.99
CA ASP A 81 15.18 -3.64 10.71
C ASP A 81 14.18 -4.30 9.75
N PHE A 82 14.73 -5.06 8.80
CA PHE A 82 13.96 -5.70 7.74
C PHE A 82 13.86 -7.21 7.94
N LEU A 83 12.80 -7.78 7.38
CA LEU A 83 12.63 -9.21 7.18
C LEU A 83 12.92 -9.56 5.72
N GLU A 84 13.70 -10.60 5.47
CA GLU A 84 13.91 -11.11 4.11
C GLU A 84 12.60 -11.65 3.51
N PHE A 85 12.36 -11.31 2.25
CA PHE A 85 11.18 -11.68 1.48
C PHE A 85 11.58 -12.17 0.09
N ASN A 86 12.41 -13.22 0.06
CA ASN A 86 12.91 -13.86 -1.15
C ASN A 86 11.99 -15.02 -1.60
N ALA A 87 12.31 -15.64 -2.74
CA ALA A 87 11.46 -16.61 -3.42
C ALA A 87 10.95 -17.72 -2.48
N GLY A 88 9.63 -17.97 -2.53
CA GLY A 88 8.95 -18.93 -1.66
C GLY A 88 8.52 -18.37 -0.29
N ALA A 89 8.89 -17.13 0.05
CA ALA A 89 8.33 -16.44 1.20
C ALA A 89 6.88 -16.01 0.92
N VAL A 90 6.03 -16.18 1.92
CA VAL A 90 4.62 -15.79 1.88
C VAL A 90 4.32 -14.80 3.00
N LEU A 91 3.65 -13.72 2.66
CA LEU A 91 3.21 -12.67 3.57
C LEU A 91 1.68 -12.57 3.55
N ASP A 92 1.10 -12.48 4.73
CA ASP A 92 -0.32 -12.17 4.93
C ASP A 92 -0.44 -10.85 5.70
N ILE A 93 -1.07 -9.86 5.06
CA ILE A 93 -1.33 -8.54 5.64
C ILE A 93 -2.82 -8.41 5.93
N ARG A 94 -3.15 -8.07 7.18
CA ARG A 94 -4.54 -7.89 7.65
C ARG A 94 -4.63 -6.75 8.65
N VAL A 95 -5.84 -6.19 8.81
CA VAL A 95 -6.08 -5.17 9.84
C VAL A 95 -5.88 -5.80 11.23
N ALA A 96 -5.01 -5.22 12.05
CA ALA A 96 -4.65 -5.78 13.35
C ALA A 96 -5.83 -5.75 14.33
N LYS A 97 -6.10 -6.85 15.05
CA LYS A 97 -7.19 -6.87 16.06
C LYS A 97 -6.97 -5.86 17.17
N LYS A 98 -5.71 -5.66 17.57
CA LYS A 98 -5.29 -4.69 18.59
C LYS A 98 -5.00 -3.34 17.95
N TYR A 99 -5.52 -2.28 18.54
CA TYR A 99 -5.32 -0.89 18.13
C TYR A 99 -5.27 0.00 19.36
N THR A 100 -4.64 1.16 19.23
CA THR A 100 -4.56 2.18 20.28
C THR A 100 -5.34 3.41 19.84
N SER A 101 -6.19 3.93 20.73
CA SER A 101 -6.84 5.22 20.54
C SER A 101 -5.97 6.32 21.15
N LEU A 102 -5.61 7.31 20.36
CA LEU A 102 -4.97 8.52 20.87
C LEU A 102 -6.04 9.40 21.52
N ILE A 103 -5.97 9.58 22.83
CA ILE A 103 -6.86 10.47 23.58
C ILE A 103 -6.12 11.80 23.77
N TYR A 104 -6.63 12.87 23.18
CA TYR A 104 -6.14 14.23 23.42
C TYR A 104 -7.17 15.01 24.23
N MET A 105 -6.80 15.46 25.43
CA MET A 105 -7.63 16.36 26.24
C MET A 105 -7.27 17.80 25.89
N ASN A 106 -8.19 18.56 25.29
CA ASN A 106 -8.07 20.00 25.16
C ASN A 106 -8.25 20.64 26.55
N SER A 107 -7.23 21.37 27.02
CA SER A 107 -7.31 22.28 28.17
C SER A 107 -7.65 23.69 27.72
#